data_AF-A0AAD5C5Y4-F1
#
_entry.id   AF-A0AAD5C5Y4-F1
#
_cell.length_a   1.000
_cell.length_b   1.000
_cell.length_c   1.000
_cell.angle_alpha   90.00
_cell.angle_beta   90.00
_cell.angle_gamma   90.00
#
_symmetry.space_group_name_H-M   'P 1'
#
loop_
_entity.id
_entity.type
_entity.pdbx_description
1 polymer ?
#
loop_
_entity_poly.entity_id
_entity_poly.type
_entity_poly.pdbx_seq_one_letter_code
_entity_poly.pdbx_strand_id
1 'polypeptide(L)'
;MTGKKKWVFTLFITALISLLLFIFSIPTFSSSYKPFSSSSVQRGPHHPPAFAYYISGTRGDADRIFRLLLAVYHPRNRYLLHIGTEGDGDERRRLSGLVRSVPAVRVFGNVDVIGKPDATTYMGASNVAAVLRAAAVLLKVDGSWDWFVALSAGDYPLITQDGRYAPTARGRRQFTSFFQDIDRHLSHAFSSISRNANFIDHTSDLGWKEAQRIRPIVVDPGLYLARRTQIFRATEKRPLPNAFKVFTGSPWVILSRSFLEYCVFAWDNLPRTLLMYVNNVVLAQEVYFHTLICNTQEFKNTTVNKDLRYMVWDNPPKMEPLFLNKSNYDQMVQSGAAFARQFAKNDPVLDMIDSKILKRSGNRPTLGAWCTARTGWFVDPCSQWDDVNVLRPGKQGKKFEESLKNMIDDLGSESKQCI
;
A
#
# COMPACT_ATOMS: atom_id res chain seq x y z
N MET A 1 20.83 41.51 46.50
CA MET A 1 19.55 40.88 46.11
C MET A 1 18.87 40.34 47.35
N THR A 2 17.72 40.92 47.69
CA THR A 2 16.96 40.77 48.94
C THR A 2 16.52 39.32 49.20
N GLY A 3 16.55 38.91 50.48
CA GLY A 3 16.32 37.53 50.94
C GLY A 3 15.03 36.85 50.46
N LYS A 4 14.05 37.62 49.96
CA LYS A 4 12.83 37.09 49.32
C LYS A 4 13.09 36.32 48.02
N LYS A 5 14.14 36.65 47.24
CA LYS A 5 14.44 35.95 45.97
C LYS A 5 15.05 34.56 46.17
N LYS A 6 15.78 34.33 47.27
CA LYS A 6 16.39 33.01 47.57
C LYS A 6 15.33 31.96 47.86
N TRP A 7 14.30 32.31 48.63
CA TRP A 7 13.20 31.40 48.97
C TRP A 7 12.37 30.97 47.76
N VAL A 8 12.12 31.88 46.81
CA VAL A 8 11.40 31.56 45.58
C VAL A 8 12.21 30.58 44.70
N PHE A 9 13.53 30.77 44.62
CA PHE A 9 14.38 29.87 43.85
C PHE A 9 14.45 28.48 44.48
N THR A 10 14.59 28.40 45.80
CA THR A 10 14.58 27.12 46.53
C THR A 10 13.26 26.39 46.36
N LEU A 11 12.12 27.08 46.48
CA LEU A 11 10.78 26.51 46.26
C LEU A 11 10.62 25.95 44.84
N PHE A 12 11.11 26.69 43.83
CA PHE A 12 11.04 26.26 42.44
C PHE A 12 11.88 25.01 42.17
N ILE A 13 13.09 24.94 42.73
CA ILE A 13 13.95 23.77 42.61
C ILE A 13 13.35 22.56 43.33
N THR A 14 12.78 22.74 44.52
CA THR A 14 12.10 21.64 45.22
C THR A 14 10.86 21.15 44.47
N ALA A 15 10.09 22.05 43.86
CA ALA A 15 8.95 21.68 43.04
C ALA A 15 9.37 20.95 41.75
N LEU A 16 10.46 21.38 41.12
CA LEU A 16 11.02 20.74 39.93
C LEU A 16 11.57 19.34 40.24
N ILE A 17 12.28 19.18 41.36
CA ILE A 17 12.80 17.89 41.80
C ILE A 17 11.64 16.96 42.19
N SER A 18 10.64 17.44 42.93
CA SER A 18 9.45 16.65 43.24
C SER A 18 8.66 16.26 41.98
N LEU A 19 8.57 17.14 40.98
CA LEU A 19 7.95 16.83 39.69
C LEU A 19 8.75 15.79 38.91
N LEU A 20 10.08 15.89 38.88
CA LEU A 20 10.96 14.91 38.26
C LEU A 20 10.84 13.55 38.96
N LEU A 21 10.91 13.53 40.30
CA LEU A 21 10.72 12.31 41.09
C LEU A 21 9.33 11.71 40.90
N PHE A 22 8.29 12.54 40.77
CA PHE A 22 6.95 12.08 40.43
C PHE A 22 6.92 11.45 39.03
N ILE A 23 7.53 12.08 38.02
CA ILE A 23 7.64 11.54 36.66
C ILE A 23 8.43 10.21 36.63
N PHE A 24 9.50 10.08 37.43
CA PHE A 24 10.26 8.83 37.58
C PHE A 24 9.54 7.77 38.43
N SER A 25 8.61 8.18 39.31
CA SER A 25 7.77 7.30 40.13
C SER A 25 6.47 6.90 39.45
N ILE A 26 6.08 7.56 38.35
CA ILE A 26 5.12 6.99 37.42
C ILE A 26 5.74 5.68 36.99
N PRO A 27 5.11 4.52 37.28
CA PRO A 27 5.59 3.27 36.76
C PRO A 27 5.73 3.47 35.26
N THR A 28 6.96 3.40 34.73
CA THR A 28 7.09 3.07 33.31
C THR A 28 6.23 1.84 33.17
N PHE A 29 5.10 1.99 32.48
CA PHE A 29 4.21 0.88 32.20
C PHE A 29 5.06 -0.02 31.30
N SER A 30 5.89 -0.86 31.92
CA SER A 30 6.42 -2.07 31.33
C SER A 30 5.17 -2.89 31.12
N SER A 31 4.46 -2.56 30.04
CA SER A 31 3.46 -3.43 29.46
C SER A 31 4.15 -4.76 29.38
N SER A 32 3.70 -5.70 30.21
CA SER A 32 4.08 -7.09 30.09
C SER A 32 3.55 -7.52 28.73
N TYR A 33 4.33 -7.23 27.69
CA TYR A 33 4.05 -7.68 26.34
C TYR A 33 4.12 -9.19 26.47
N LYS A 34 2.97 -9.87 26.35
CA LYS A 34 2.95 -11.32 26.22
C LYS A 34 4.03 -11.67 25.18
N PRO A 35 4.97 -12.58 25.49
CA PRO A 35 6.01 -12.93 24.54
C PRO A 35 5.33 -13.37 23.25
N PHE A 36 5.55 -12.58 22.19
CA PHE A 36 5.01 -12.84 20.88
C PHE A 36 5.73 -14.05 20.30
N SER A 37 4.96 -15.11 20.01
CA SER A 37 5.45 -16.18 19.16
C SER A 37 4.96 -15.92 17.74
N SER A 38 5.86 -16.00 16.76
CA SER A 38 5.52 -15.91 15.34
C SER A 38 4.46 -16.95 14.91
N SER A 39 4.21 -17.98 15.74
CA SER A 39 3.12 -18.95 15.58
C SER A 39 1.71 -18.38 15.76
N SER A 40 1.54 -17.12 16.16
CA SER A 40 0.21 -16.53 16.36
C SER A 40 -0.50 -16.12 15.06
N VAL A 41 0.23 -15.96 13.95
CA VAL A 41 -0.38 -15.64 12.65
C VAL A 41 -0.60 -16.92 11.87
N GLN A 42 -1.85 -17.37 11.78
CA GLN A 42 -2.24 -18.55 11.04
C GLN A 42 -2.33 -18.24 9.55
N ARG A 43 -1.84 -19.15 8.70
CA ARG A 43 -1.65 -18.92 7.25
C ARG A 43 -2.27 -20.04 6.42
N GLY A 44 -2.56 -19.75 5.16
CA GLY A 44 -3.08 -20.72 4.21
C GLY A 44 -4.57 -20.54 3.89
N PRO A 45 -5.14 -21.46 3.08
CA PRO A 45 -6.45 -21.27 2.45
C PRO A 45 -7.61 -21.06 3.43
N HIS A 46 -7.57 -21.73 4.59
CA HIS A 46 -8.62 -21.69 5.62
C HIS A 46 -8.51 -20.51 6.60
N HIS A 47 -7.48 -19.67 6.46
CA HIS A 47 -7.27 -18.49 7.30
C HIS A 47 -7.45 -17.23 6.48
N PRO A 48 -7.71 -16.07 7.11
CA PRO A 48 -7.82 -14.81 6.38
C PRO A 48 -6.61 -14.54 5.48
N PRO A 49 -6.79 -13.77 4.40
CA PRO A 49 -5.67 -13.51 3.53
C PRO A 49 -4.63 -12.57 4.17
N ALA A 50 -3.49 -12.50 3.51
CA ALA A 50 -2.40 -11.61 3.84
C ALA A 50 -1.84 -10.94 2.59
N PHE A 51 -1.48 -9.69 2.74
CA PHE A 51 -0.99 -8.86 1.65
C PHE A 51 0.48 -8.54 1.84
N ALA A 52 1.23 -8.53 0.75
CA ALA A 52 2.57 -7.99 0.66
C ALA A 52 2.50 -6.60 0.01
N TYR A 53 2.69 -5.55 0.81
CA TYR A 53 2.70 -4.19 0.33
C TYR A 53 4.12 -3.76 -0.06
N TYR A 54 4.28 -3.31 -1.29
CA TYR A 54 5.44 -2.55 -1.71
C TYR A 54 5.08 -1.07 -1.75
N ILE A 55 5.66 -0.27 -0.86
CA ILE A 55 5.38 1.16 -0.75
C ILE A 55 6.63 1.94 -1.17
N SER A 56 6.58 2.58 -2.34
CA SER A 56 7.70 3.33 -2.91
C SER A 56 7.50 4.85 -2.78
N GLY A 57 8.60 5.59 -2.76
CA GLY A 57 8.61 7.04 -2.84
C GLY A 57 9.97 7.58 -3.27
N THR A 58 10.03 8.89 -3.43
CA THR A 58 11.23 9.61 -3.85
C THR A 58 11.77 10.47 -2.70
N ARG A 59 12.66 11.41 -3.03
CA ARG A 59 13.23 12.33 -2.04
C ARG A 59 12.14 13.10 -1.31
N GLY A 60 12.19 13.09 0.02
CA GLY A 60 11.28 13.86 0.88
C GLY A 60 9.94 13.17 1.16
N ASP A 61 9.78 11.90 0.76
CA ASP A 61 8.57 11.11 0.95
C ASP A 61 8.59 10.23 2.22
N ALA A 62 9.65 10.22 3.03
CA ALA A 62 9.71 9.37 4.23
C ALA A 62 8.47 9.48 5.13
N ASP A 63 7.97 10.69 5.39
CA ASP A 63 6.78 10.91 6.21
C ASP A 63 5.49 10.43 5.54
N ARG A 64 5.41 10.54 4.21
CA ARG A 64 4.24 10.09 3.44
C ARG A 64 4.19 8.57 3.41
N ILE A 65 5.33 7.93 3.16
CA ILE A 65 5.47 6.47 3.24
C ILE A 65 5.12 5.99 4.65
N PHE A 66 5.62 6.65 5.69
CA PHE A 66 5.31 6.27 7.07
C PHE A 66 3.82 6.43 7.39
N ARG A 67 3.20 7.56 7.03
CA ARG A 67 1.76 7.79 7.21
C ARG A 67 0.91 6.75 6.46
N LEU A 68 1.30 6.42 5.23
CA LEU A 68 0.64 5.42 4.39
C LEU A 68 0.78 4.01 4.97
N LEU A 69 1.98 3.62 5.40
CA LEU A 69 2.22 2.36 6.10
C LEU A 69 1.24 2.20 7.26
N LEU A 70 1.11 3.22 8.13
CA LEU A 70 0.19 3.17 9.25
C LEU A 70 -1.27 3.06 8.81
N ALA A 71 -1.65 3.73 7.72
CA ALA A 71 -2.99 3.66 7.14
C ALA A 71 -3.37 2.25 6.68
N VAL A 72 -2.41 1.50 6.13
CA VAL A 72 -2.61 0.13 5.62
C VAL A 72 -2.08 -0.96 6.55
N TYR A 73 -1.61 -0.63 7.75
CA TYR A 73 -0.94 -1.59 8.64
C TYR A 73 -1.90 -2.64 9.20
N HIS A 74 -1.47 -3.90 9.14
CA HIS A 74 -2.10 -5.04 9.80
C HIS A 74 -1.03 -6.08 10.14
N PRO A 75 -1.07 -6.73 11.32
CA PRO A 75 -0.07 -7.71 11.73
C PRO A 75 0.11 -8.91 10.80
N ARG A 76 -0.94 -9.27 10.06
CA ARG A 76 -0.89 -10.37 9.07
C ARG A 76 -0.10 -10.03 7.81
N ASN A 77 -0.01 -8.76 7.46
CA ASN A 77 0.54 -8.34 6.18
C ASN A 77 2.06 -8.20 6.27
N ARG A 78 2.75 -8.23 5.12
CA ARG A 78 4.18 -7.95 4.98
C ARG A 78 4.35 -6.61 4.27
N TYR A 79 5.33 -5.81 4.68
CA TYR A 79 5.57 -4.49 4.12
C TYR A 79 7.02 -4.32 3.73
N LEU A 80 7.26 -3.85 2.51
CA LEU A 80 8.56 -3.47 2.01
C LEU A 80 8.52 -2.01 1.58
N LEU A 81 9.26 -1.16 2.29
CA LEU A 81 9.33 0.27 2.04
C LEU A 81 10.57 0.61 1.23
N HIS A 82 10.42 1.48 0.23
CA HIS A 82 11.50 1.86 -0.65
C HIS A 82 11.52 3.35 -0.93
N ILE A 83 12.69 3.95 -0.75
CA ILE A 83 13.00 5.29 -1.26
C ILE A 83 14.05 5.11 -2.37
N GLY A 84 13.75 5.58 -3.57
CA GLY A 84 14.65 5.49 -4.75
C GLY A 84 15.97 6.25 -4.54
N THR A 85 16.94 6.14 -5.45
CA THR A 85 18.26 6.83 -5.34
C THR A 85 18.18 8.34 -5.18
N GLU A 86 17.04 8.96 -5.47
CA GLU A 86 16.77 10.37 -5.26
C GLU A 86 16.84 10.78 -3.79
N GLY A 87 16.38 9.92 -2.86
CA GLY A 87 16.46 10.14 -1.42
C GLY A 87 17.79 9.71 -0.82
N ASP A 88 18.31 10.48 0.12
CA ASP A 88 19.61 10.24 0.74
C ASP A 88 19.60 9.09 1.78
N GLY A 89 20.78 8.77 2.31
CA GLY A 89 20.93 7.71 3.31
C GLY A 89 20.30 8.05 4.66
N ASP A 90 20.27 9.33 5.04
CA ASP A 90 19.70 9.79 6.31
C ASP A 90 18.18 9.70 6.29
N GLU A 91 17.54 10.03 5.18
CA GLU A 91 16.11 9.89 4.98
C GLU A 91 15.65 8.43 5.16
N ARG A 92 16.39 7.47 4.60
CA ARG A 92 16.08 6.03 4.77
C ARG A 92 16.30 5.56 6.20
N ARG A 93 17.39 6.01 6.85
CA ARG A 93 17.68 5.70 8.26
C ARG A 93 16.57 6.25 9.16
N ARG A 94 16.12 7.47 8.89
CA ARG A 94 15.00 8.10 9.58
C ARG A 94 13.71 7.31 9.39
N LEU A 95 13.37 6.92 8.15
CA LEU A 95 12.21 6.07 7.89
C LEU A 95 12.29 4.76 8.69
N SER A 96 13.46 4.10 8.70
CA SER A 96 13.68 2.90 9.50
C SER A 96 13.49 3.14 11.00
N GLY A 97 13.95 4.29 11.52
CA GLY A 97 13.72 4.72 12.90
C GLY A 97 12.25 4.92 13.24
N LEU A 98 11.50 5.60 12.36
CA LEU A 98 10.05 5.80 12.50
C LEU A 98 9.31 4.45 12.55
N VAL A 99 9.61 3.55 11.61
CA VAL A 99 9.02 2.20 11.57
C VAL A 99 9.26 1.44 12.88
N ARG A 100 10.49 1.48 13.41
CA ARG A 100 10.85 0.80 14.67
C ARG A 100 10.24 1.42 15.93
N SER A 101 9.81 2.68 15.86
CA SER A 101 9.13 3.35 16.98
C SER A 101 7.71 2.85 17.22
N VAL A 102 7.10 2.17 16.24
CA VAL A 102 5.73 1.65 16.35
C VAL A 102 5.77 0.30 17.08
N PRO A 103 5.15 0.17 18.28
CA PRO A 103 5.25 -1.05 19.08
C PRO A 103 4.80 -2.31 18.35
N ALA A 104 3.63 -2.26 17.68
CA ALA A 104 3.12 -3.40 16.93
C ALA A 104 4.11 -3.83 15.82
N VAL A 105 4.60 -2.90 15.01
CA VAL A 105 5.57 -3.19 13.95
C VAL A 105 6.84 -3.83 14.50
N ARG A 106 7.35 -3.32 15.63
CA ARG A 106 8.55 -3.87 16.27
C ARG A 106 8.34 -5.30 16.75
N VAL A 107 7.16 -5.61 17.29
CA VAL A 107 6.86 -6.95 17.82
C VAL A 107 6.58 -7.96 16.70
N PHE A 108 5.77 -7.59 15.70
CA PHE A 108 5.43 -8.48 14.60
C PHE A 108 6.56 -8.63 13.56
N GLY A 109 7.50 -7.68 13.51
CA GLY A 109 8.68 -7.77 12.64
C GLY A 109 8.33 -7.89 11.15
N ASN A 110 7.21 -7.30 10.74
CA ASN A 110 6.59 -7.48 9.42
C ASN A 110 6.80 -6.31 8.46
N VAL A 111 7.70 -5.37 8.79
CA VAL A 111 8.02 -4.20 7.96
C VAL A 111 9.53 -4.08 7.76
N ASP A 112 9.96 -4.05 6.50
CA ASP A 112 11.36 -3.85 6.10
C ASP A 112 11.52 -2.56 5.29
N VAL A 113 12.70 -1.95 5.38
CA VAL A 113 13.10 -0.81 4.53
C VAL A 113 14.26 -1.26 3.64
N ILE A 114 14.14 -1.04 2.32
CA ILE A 114 15.20 -1.37 1.37
C ILE A 114 16.44 -0.49 1.66
N GLY A 115 17.52 -1.14 2.10
CA GLY A 115 18.79 -0.48 2.37
C GLY A 115 19.50 0.02 1.12
N LYS A 116 19.64 -0.84 0.09
CA LYS A 116 20.27 -0.48 -1.20
C LYS A 116 19.19 0.00 -2.18
N PRO A 117 19.11 1.30 -2.52
CA PRO A 117 18.11 1.81 -3.46
C PRO A 117 18.26 1.26 -4.86
N ASP A 118 17.13 1.14 -5.55
CA ASP A 118 17.07 1.17 -7.01
C ASP A 118 17.01 2.61 -7.54
N ALA A 119 17.65 2.84 -8.67
CA ALA A 119 17.45 4.04 -9.48
C ALA A 119 16.25 3.79 -10.38
N THR A 120 15.27 4.68 -10.33
CA THR A 120 13.98 4.51 -11.01
C THR A 120 13.70 5.68 -11.90
N THR A 121 13.36 5.40 -13.16
CA THR A 121 12.92 6.36 -14.15
C THR A 121 11.43 6.17 -14.40
N TYR A 122 10.62 7.21 -14.19
CA TYR A 122 9.16 7.15 -14.34
C TYR A 122 8.71 6.49 -15.66
N MET A 123 9.27 6.94 -16.78
CA MET A 123 8.92 6.44 -18.12
C MET A 123 9.73 5.21 -18.55
N GLY A 124 10.66 4.72 -17.73
CA GLY A 124 11.65 3.70 -18.11
C GLY A 124 11.36 2.32 -17.52
N ALA A 125 12.14 1.34 -17.96
CA ALA A 125 12.02 -0.06 -17.52
C ALA A 125 12.63 -0.34 -16.13
N SER A 126 13.46 0.58 -15.61
CA SER A 126 13.99 0.51 -14.24
C SER A 126 12.89 0.44 -13.17
N ASN A 127 11.71 1.03 -13.41
CA ASN A 127 10.54 0.85 -12.55
C ASN A 127 10.06 -0.60 -12.49
N VAL A 128 10.01 -1.30 -13.63
CA VAL A 128 9.65 -2.72 -13.69
C VAL A 128 10.68 -3.55 -12.91
N ALA A 129 11.97 -3.26 -13.10
CA ALA A 129 13.04 -3.93 -12.36
C ALA A 129 12.91 -3.72 -10.83
N ALA A 130 12.59 -2.51 -10.38
CA ALA A 130 12.38 -2.22 -8.96
C ALA A 130 11.18 -2.97 -8.38
N VAL A 131 10.05 -3.03 -9.09
CA VAL A 131 8.86 -3.80 -8.67
C VAL A 131 9.15 -5.30 -8.62
N LEU A 132 9.84 -5.86 -9.63
CA LEU A 132 10.23 -7.28 -9.64
C LEU A 132 11.23 -7.61 -8.53
N ARG A 133 12.18 -6.71 -8.24
CA ARG A 133 13.09 -6.85 -7.11
C ARG A 133 12.31 -6.85 -5.79
N ALA A 134 11.34 -5.95 -5.62
CA ALA A 134 10.50 -5.90 -4.44
C ALA A 134 9.72 -7.21 -4.25
N ALA A 135 9.10 -7.72 -5.32
CA ALA A 135 8.43 -9.02 -5.32
C ALA A 135 9.39 -10.16 -4.94
N ALA A 136 10.58 -10.22 -5.53
CA ALA A 136 11.58 -11.24 -5.22
C ALA A 136 12.05 -11.18 -3.75
N VAL A 137 12.24 -9.98 -3.20
CA VAL A 137 12.57 -9.80 -1.77
C VAL A 137 11.41 -10.31 -0.91
N LEU A 138 10.17 -9.93 -1.20
CA LEU A 138 8.99 -10.35 -0.46
C LEU A 138 8.75 -11.87 -0.52
N LEU A 139 8.97 -12.50 -1.67
CA LEU A 139 8.94 -13.96 -1.82
C LEU A 139 10.02 -14.65 -0.98
N LYS A 140 11.21 -14.03 -0.88
CA LYS A 140 12.35 -14.57 -0.13
C LYS A 140 12.18 -14.44 1.39
N VAL A 141 11.66 -13.31 1.88
CA VAL A 141 11.56 -13.04 3.32
C VAL A 141 10.27 -13.56 3.95
N ASP A 142 9.23 -13.79 3.14
CA ASP A 142 7.94 -14.29 3.64
C ASP A 142 7.24 -15.19 2.59
N GLY A 143 7.08 -16.46 2.96
CA GLY A 143 6.40 -17.48 2.15
C GLY A 143 4.88 -17.46 2.18
N SER A 144 4.25 -16.56 2.95
CA SER A 144 2.89 -16.78 3.46
C SER A 144 1.82 -15.74 3.08
N TRP A 145 2.18 -14.74 2.28
CA TRP A 145 1.23 -13.75 1.74
C TRP A 145 0.56 -14.25 0.45
N ASP A 146 -0.60 -13.70 0.10
CA ASP A 146 -1.45 -14.17 -0.99
C ASP A 146 -1.47 -13.20 -2.17
N TRP A 147 -1.45 -11.90 -1.88
CA TRP A 147 -1.45 -10.83 -2.88
C TRP A 147 -0.36 -9.82 -2.65
N PHE A 148 0.21 -9.32 -3.73
CA PHE A 148 1.12 -8.19 -3.76
C PHE A 148 0.38 -6.92 -4.17
N VAL A 149 0.59 -5.84 -3.42
CA VAL A 149 -0.01 -4.53 -3.66
C VAL A 149 1.10 -3.49 -3.80
N ALA A 150 1.22 -2.89 -4.99
CA ALA A 150 2.17 -1.80 -5.23
C ALA A 150 1.51 -0.44 -4.93
N LEU A 151 2.11 0.37 -4.08
CA LEU A 151 1.66 1.73 -3.75
C LEU A 151 2.83 2.70 -3.86
N SER A 152 2.54 3.95 -4.21
CA SER A 152 3.49 5.06 -4.07
C SER A 152 3.12 5.97 -2.89
N ALA A 153 4.02 6.87 -2.52
CA ALA A 153 3.75 7.94 -1.56
C ALA A 153 2.58 8.87 -1.99
N GLY A 154 2.17 8.82 -3.26
CA GLY A 154 1.00 9.52 -3.81
C GLY A 154 -0.33 8.78 -3.66
N ASP A 155 -0.33 7.51 -3.22
CA ASP A 155 -1.52 6.70 -3.02
C ASP A 155 -2.04 6.81 -1.57
N TYR A 156 -3.34 6.57 -1.38
CA TYR A 156 -3.92 6.47 -0.04
C TYR A 156 -5.13 5.52 -0.02
N PRO A 157 -5.33 4.74 1.06
CA PRO A 157 -6.46 3.81 1.14
C PRO A 157 -7.79 4.53 1.40
N LEU A 158 -8.84 4.04 0.74
CA LEU A 158 -10.25 4.39 0.98
C LEU A 158 -11.00 3.25 1.70
N ILE A 159 -10.24 2.35 2.32
CA ILE A 159 -10.71 1.12 2.96
C ILE A 159 -9.79 0.80 4.15
N THR A 160 -10.34 0.15 5.18
CA THR A 160 -9.54 -0.36 6.30
C THR A 160 -9.09 -1.80 6.04
N GLN A 161 -8.08 -2.29 6.73
CA GLN A 161 -7.64 -3.68 6.60
C GLN A 161 -8.64 -4.67 7.20
N ASP A 162 -9.19 -4.31 8.35
CA ASP A 162 -10.10 -5.10 9.18
C ASP A 162 -10.98 -4.14 10.01
N GLY A 163 -12.11 -4.63 10.52
CA GLY A 163 -13.11 -3.82 11.23
C GLY A 163 -12.94 -3.85 12.73
N ARG A 164 -13.47 -2.81 13.39
CA ARG A 164 -13.39 -2.70 14.86
C ARG A 164 -14.51 -3.48 15.54
N TYR A 165 -14.20 -4.06 16.70
CA TYR A 165 -15.24 -4.45 17.65
C TYR A 165 -15.89 -3.21 18.29
N ALA A 166 -17.15 -2.94 17.96
CA ALA A 166 -18.01 -2.06 18.75
C ALA A 166 -18.77 -2.93 19.76
N PRO A 167 -18.40 -2.97 21.06
CA PRO A 167 -19.25 -3.59 22.05
C PRO A 167 -20.58 -2.88 22.05
N THR A 168 -21.67 -3.62 21.89
CA THR A 168 -23.03 -3.12 22.08
C THR A 168 -23.12 -2.59 23.51
N ALA A 169 -23.07 -1.27 23.66
CA ALA A 169 -23.22 -0.63 24.95
C ALA A 169 -24.66 -0.88 25.42
N ARG A 170 -24.86 -1.90 26.27
CA ARG A 170 -26.01 -1.90 27.18
C ARG A 170 -25.89 -0.65 28.06
N GLY A 171 -26.75 0.34 27.82
CA GLY A 171 -27.10 1.34 28.83
C GLY A 171 -26.36 2.69 28.82
N ARG A 172 -25.80 3.16 27.70
CA ARG A 172 -25.49 4.61 27.57
C ARG A 172 -26.27 5.21 26.41
N ARG A 173 -27.08 6.23 26.74
CA ARG A 173 -27.91 7.00 25.81
C ARG A 173 -27.08 7.38 24.59
N GLN A 174 -27.60 6.93 23.45
CA GLN A 174 -27.06 7.05 22.13
C GLN A 174 -27.09 8.53 21.73
N PHE A 175 -25.96 9.23 21.88
CA PHE A 175 -25.70 10.34 20.97
C PHE A 175 -25.41 9.69 19.62
N THR A 176 -26.45 9.66 18.80
CA THR A 176 -26.43 9.17 17.43
C THR A 176 -25.35 9.92 16.65
N SER A 177 -24.19 9.30 16.49
CA SER A 177 -23.31 9.70 15.40
C SER A 177 -24.00 9.26 14.11
N PHE A 178 -24.71 10.20 13.49
CA PHE A 178 -25.30 10.12 12.16
C PHE A 178 -24.22 10.04 11.06
N PHE A 179 -23.10 9.37 11.33
CA PHE A 179 -22.09 9.06 10.35
C PHE A 179 -22.38 7.65 9.86
N GLN A 180 -22.90 7.56 8.65
CA GLN A 180 -23.01 6.34 7.89
C GLN A 180 -21.63 5.66 7.90
N ASP A 181 -21.47 4.57 8.66
CA ASP A 181 -20.19 3.89 8.79
C ASP A 181 -19.71 3.47 7.39
N ILE A 182 -18.62 4.06 6.89
CA ILE A 182 -17.99 3.77 5.59
C ILE A 182 -16.95 2.64 5.78
N ASP A 183 -17.21 1.73 6.72
CA ASP A 183 -16.25 0.72 7.17
C ASP A 183 -16.25 -0.45 6.18
N ARG A 184 -15.51 -0.28 5.09
CA ARG A 184 -15.13 -1.36 4.16
C ARG A 184 -13.84 -2.01 4.70
N HIS A 185 -13.70 -3.33 4.52
CA HIS A 185 -12.55 -4.09 5.02
C HIS A 185 -11.93 -4.96 3.92
N LEU A 186 -10.68 -4.66 3.57
CA LEU A 186 -9.98 -5.30 2.46
C LEU A 186 -9.78 -6.80 2.70
N SER A 187 -9.28 -7.19 3.89
CA SER A 187 -8.99 -8.59 4.20
C SER A 187 -10.24 -9.47 4.18
N HIS A 188 -11.38 -8.92 4.58
CA HIS A 188 -12.64 -9.66 4.57
C HIS A 188 -13.14 -9.88 3.14
N ALA A 189 -13.19 -8.84 2.30
CA ALA A 189 -13.65 -9.00 0.93
C ALA A 189 -12.74 -9.93 0.13
N PHE A 190 -11.42 -9.85 0.32
CA PHE A 190 -10.48 -10.75 -0.35
C PHE A 190 -10.56 -12.20 0.17
N SER A 191 -11.09 -12.44 1.37
CA SER A 191 -11.31 -13.80 1.88
C SER A 191 -12.41 -14.55 1.14
N SER A 192 -13.26 -13.85 0.39
CA SER A 192 -14.40 -14.44 -0.33
C SER A 192 -14.11 -14.74 -1.81
N ILE A 193 -12.87 -14.54 -2.28
CA ILE A 193 -12.49 -14.69 -3.67
C ILE A 193 -11.29 -15.62 -3.83
N SER A 194 -11.04 -16.07 -5.06
CA SER A 194 -9.87 -16.92 -5.35
C SER A 194 -8.56 -16.16 -5.12
N ARG A 195 -7.64 -16.77 -4.37
CA ARG A 195 -6.27 -16.24 -4.14
C ARG A 195 -5.43 -16.11 -5.41
N ASN A 196 -5.88 -16.73 -6.50
CA ASN A 196 -5.24 -16.60 -7.81
C ASN A 196 -5.74 -15.37 -8.59
N ALA A 197 -6.75 -14.64 -8.12
CA ALA A 197 -7.25 -13.46 -8.83
C ALA A 197 -6.21 -12.34 -8.89
N ASN A 198 -6.06 -11.73 -10.07
CA ASN A 198 -5.14 -10.65 -10.37
C ASN A 198 -5.93 -9.40 -10.79
N PHE A 199 -5.92 -8.34 -9.98
CA PHE A 199 -6.59 -7.07 -10.30
C PHE A 199 -5.65 -6.21 -11.14
N ILE A 200 -5.88 -6.26 -12.44
CA ILE A 200 -5.04 -5.63 -13.46
C ILE A 200 -5.94 -5.11 -14.58
N ASP A 201 -6.11 -3.79 -14.61
CA ASP A 201 -6.80 -3.10 -15.71
C ASP A 201 -5.98 -3.24 -16.99
N HIS A 202 -6.52 -3.81 -18.05
CA HIS A 202 -5.80 -4.11 -19.28
C HIS A 202 -6.68 -3.97 -20.54
N THR A 203 -6.04 -3.59 -21.64
CA THR A 203 -6.62 -3.59 -22.99
C THR A 203 -5.54 -3.90 -24.04
N SER A 204 -5.92 -4.61 -25.10
CA SER A 204 -5.11 -4.76 -26.30
C SER A 204 -5.45 -3.76 -27.41
N ASP A 205 -6.51 -2.96 -27.25
CA ASP A 205 -6.78 -1.81 -28.09
C ASP A 205 -5.86 -0.66 -27.70
N LEU A 206 -4.73 -0.57 -28.41
CA LEU A 206 -3.66 0.38 -28.10
C LEU A 206 -4.01 1.81 -28.51
N GLY A 207 -4.84 1.99 -29.54
CA GLY A 207 -5.11 3.30 -30.15
C GLY A 207 -3.85 4.16 -30.34
N TRP A 208 -3.88 5.39 -29.84
CA TRP A 208 -2.74 6.32 -29.90
C TRP A 208 -1.48 5.84 -29.16
N LYS A 209 -1.63 4.94 -28.16
CA LYS A 209 -0.50 4.43 -27.36
C LYS A 209 0.44 3.59 -28.22
N GLU A 210 -0.04 2.94 -29.28
CA GLU A 210 0.82 2.19 -30.20
C GLU A 210 1.91 3.09 -30.79
N ALA A 211 1.51 4.21 -31.39
CA ALA A 211 2.41 5.13 -32.07
C ALA A 211 3.30 5.93 -31.10
N GLN A 212 2.82 6.19 -29.88
CA GLN A 212 3.52 7.06 -28.92
C GLN A 212 4.35 6.31 -27.87
N ARG A 213 4.02 5.05 -27.57
CA ARG A 213 4.62 4.30 -26.45
C ARG A 213 5.25 2.97 -26.86
N ILE A 214 4.60 2.22 -27.76
CA ILE A 214 5.03 0.85 -28.09
C ILE A 214 6.02 0.83 -29.27
N ARG A 215 5.73 1.52 -30.37
CA ARG A 215 6.61 1.60 -31.55
C ARG A 215 7.89 2.42 -31.33
N PRO A 216 7.88 3.53 -30.57
CA PRO A 216 9.10 4.25 -30.25
C PRO A 216 10.09 3.39 -29.46
N ILE A 217 11.37 3.54 -29.76
CA ILE A 217 12.46 2.90 -29.01
C ILE A 217 13.02 3.92 -28.05
N VAL A 218 13.11 3.53 -26.78
CA VAL A 218 13.68 4.40 -25.73
C VAL A 218 14.80 3.71 -25.00
N VAL A 219 15.72 4.48 -24.44
CA VAL A 219 16.79 3.99 -23.56
C VAL A 219 16.57 4.59 -22.19
N ASP A 220 16.46 3.73 -21.19
CA ASP A 220 16.36 4.13 -19.80
C ASP A 220 17.76 4.26 -19.18
N PRO A 221 18.25 5.49 -18.93
CA PRO A 221 19.53 5.67 -18.28
C PRO A 221 19.55 5.21 -16.83
N GLY A 222 18.41 5.06 -16.16
CA GLY A 222 18.33 4.55 -14.78
C GLY A 222 18.94 3.16 -14.61
N LEU A 223 19.09 2.41 -15.71
CA LEU A 223 19.73 1.08 -15.75
C LEU A 223 21.25 1.12 -15.62
N TYR A 224 21.91 2.24 -15.96
CA TYR A 224 23.37 2.37 -15.93
C TYR A 224 23.90 3.70 -15.36
N LEU A 225 23.03 4.67 -15.08
CA LEU A 225 23.33 5.98 -14.50
C LEU A 225 22.37 6.29 -13.35
N ALA A 226 22.83 6.11 -12.11
CA ALA A 226 22.00 6.18 -10.90
C ALA A 226 21.27 7.51 -10.62
N ARG A 227 21.65 8.60 -11.31
CA ARG A 227 21.11 9.97 -11.08
C ARG A 227 20.37 10.56 -12.29
N ARG A 228 20.20 9.81 -13.38
CA ARG A 228 19.54 10.32 -14.59
C ARG A 228 18.18 9.64 -14.75
N THR A 229 17.13 10.46 -14.73
CA THR A 229 15.74 10.02 -14.68
C THR A 229 14.95 10.32 -15.96
N GLN A 230 15.60 10.93 -16.96
CA GLN A 230 14.98 11.21 -18.27
C GLN A 230 15.39 10.15 -19.28
N ILE A 231 14.40 9.51 -19.91
CA ILE A 231 14.63 8.55 -21.00
C ILE A 231 15.18 9.23 -22.26
N PHE A 232 15.98 8.52 -23.04
CA PHE A 232 16.30 8.93 -24.42
C PHE A 232 15.32 8.30 -25.38
N ARG A 233 15.00 9.03 -26.44
CA ARG A 233 14.19 8.50 -27.56
C ARG A 233 15.11 8.34 -28.76
N ALA A 234 15.09 7.16 -29.37
CA ALA A 234 15.73 6.94 -30.64
C ALA A 234 14.91 7.60 -31.77
N THR A 235 15.58 7.94 -32.87
CA THR A 235 14.93 8.45 -34.09
C THR A 235 14.11 7.35 -34.77
N GLU A 236 14.66 6.14 -34.83
CA GLU A 236 14.03 4.98 -35.45
C GLU A 236 12.95 4.35 -34.55
N LYS A 237 11.96 3.74 -35.21
CA LYS A 237 10.85 3.03 -34.56
C LYS A 237 10.91 1.54 -34.92
N ARG A 238 10.32 0.70 -34.06
CA ARG A 238 10.15 -0.74 -34.33
C ARG A 238 8.71 -1.06 -34.77
N PRO A 239 8.49 -2.17 -35.49
CA PRO A 239 7.16 -2.75 -35.65
C PRO A 239 6.64 -3.32 -34.32
N LEU A 240 5.34 -3.63 -34.27
CA LEU A 240 4.77 -4.44 -33.20
C LEU A 240 5.33 -5.86 -33.25
N PRO A 241 5.52 -6.51 -32.09
CA PRO A 241 5.96 -7.90 -32.03
C PRO A 241 4.87 -8.80 -32.61
N ASN A 242 5.27 -9.83 -33.36
CA ASN A 242 4.38 -10.90 -33.85
C ASN A 242 4.42 -12.16 -32.95
N ALA A 243 5.36 -12.23 -32.01
CA ALA A 243 5.52 -13.38 -31.11
C ALA A 243 4.53 -13.38 -29.94
N PHE A 244 3.95 -12.22 -29.60
CA PHE A 244 2.97 -12.06 -28.52
C PHE A 244 2.12 -10.81 -28.79
N LYS A 245 0.91 -10.78 -28.23
CA LYS A 245 0.02 -9.62 -28.32
C LYS A 245 0.36 -8.60 -27.23
N VAL A 246 0.51 -7.33 -27.58
CA VAL A 246 0.80 -6.28 -26.59
C VAL A 246 -0.48 -5.87 -25.88
N PHE A 247 -0.42 -5.81 -24.54
CA PHE A 247 -1.47 -5.25 -23.70
C PHE A 247 -0.92 -4.07 -22.91
N THR A 248 -1.78 -3.08 -22.65
CA THR A 248 -1.45 -1.93 -21.80
C THR A 248 -2.54 -1.67 -20.78
N GLY A 249 -2.22 -0.96 -19.71
CA GLY A 249 -3.17 -0.70 -18.63
C GLY A 249 -2.64 0.25 -17.57
N SER A 250 -3.32 0.26 -16.42
CA SER A 250 -2.88 0.99 -15.24
C SER A 250 -1.54 0.43 -14.75
N PRO A 251 -0.52 1.25 -14.44
CA PRO A 251 0.74 0.74 -13.88
C PRO A 251 0.56 0.19 -12.45
N TRP A 252 -0.63 0.39 -11.87
CA TRP A 252 -0.95 0.00 -10.52
C TRP A 252 -1.79 -1.26 -10.50
N VAL A 253 -1.34 -2.25 -9.74
CA VAL A 253 -1.89 -3.61 -9.80
C VAL A 253 -2.02 -4.21 -8.40
N ILE A 254 -2.88 -5.22 -8.27
CA ILE A 254 -2.86 -6.18 -7.15
C ILE A 254 -2.70 -7.57 -7.76
N LEU A 255 -1.53 -8.18 -7.57
CA LEU A 255 -1.17 -9.42 -8.25
C LEU A 255 -1.17 -10.59 -7.26
N SER A 256 -1.63 -11.75 -7.70
CA SER A 256 -1.53 -12.98 -6.92
C SER A 256 -0.07 -13.35 -6.72
N ARG A 257 0.21 -14.03 -5.62
CA ARG A 257 1.53 -14.61 -5.36
C ARG A 257 1.96 -15.55 -6.48
N SER A 258 1.08 -16.43 -6.93
CA SER A 258 1.36 -17.41 -7.99
C SER A 258 1.83 -16.75 -9.29
N PHE A 259 1.19 -15.66 -9.69
CA PHE A 259 1.61 -14.92 -10.89
C PHE A 259 2.94 -14.19 -10.69
N LEU A 260 3.23 -13.67 -9.49
CA LEU A 260 4.54 -13.07 -9.21
C LEU A 260 5.67 -14.08 -9.10
N GLU A 261 5.40 -15.29 -8.58
CA GLU A 261 6.35 -16.40 -8.63
C GLU A 261 6.71 -16.72 -10.09
N TYR A 262 5.73 -16.71 -10.99
CA TYR A 262 5.98 -16.85 -12.43
C TYR A 262 6.82 -15.69 -12.99
N CYS A 263 6.51 -14.44 -12.64
CA CYS A 263 7.27 -13.28 -13.08
C CYS A 263 8.75 -13.33 -12.63
N VAL A 264 9.00 -13.79 -11.40
CA VAL A 264 10.33 -13.78 -10.77
C VAL A 264 11.15 -15.02 -11.13
N PHE A 265 10.58 -16.21 -10.99
CA PHE A 265 11.29 -17.46 -11.27
C PHE A 265 11.32 -17.77 -12.77
N ALA A 266 10.29 -17.36 -13.50
CA ALA A 266 10.17 -17.49 -14.95
C ALA A 266 10.48 -18.93 -15.41
N TRP A 267 9.64 -19.89 -15.04
CA TRP A 267 9.79 -21.27 -15.49
C TRP A 267 9.53 -21.44 -17.00
N ASP A 268 8.85 -20.48 -17.63
CA ASP A 268 8.86 -20.26 -19.08
C ASP A 268 9.74 -19.04 -19.43
N ASN A 269 10.14 -18.93 -20.71
CA ASN A 269 11.01 -17.85 -21.18
C ASN A 269 10.27 -16.54 -21.50
N LEU A 270 8.93 -16.54 -21.56
CA LEU A 270 8.14 -15.33 -21.86
C LEU A 270 8.42 -14.15 -20.89
N PRO A 271 8.47 -14.32 -19.55
CA PRO A 271 8.81 -13.21 -18.64
C PRO A 271 10.17 -12.56 -18.95
N ARG A 272 11.18 -13.36 -19.31
CA ARG A 272 12.53 -12.87 -19.64
C ARG A 272 12.56 -12.18 -21.00
N THR A 273 11.94 -12.81 -22.00
CA THR A 273 11.82 -12.25 -23.36
C THR A 273 11.09 -10.92 -23.34
N LEU A 274 10.00 -10.85 -22.58
CA LEU A 274 9.23 -9.62 -22.44
C LEU A 274 10.01 -8.54 -21.70
N LEU A 275 10.82 -8.88 -20.67
CA LEU A 275 11.73 -7.91 -20.03
C LEU A 275 12.70 -7.29 -21.04
N MET A 276 13.32 -8.10 -21.89
CA MET A 276 14.21 -7.60 -22.95
C MET A 276 13.47 -6.68 -23.92
N TYR A 277 12.22 -6.99 -24.26
CA TYR A 277 11.39 -6.16 -25.13
C TYR A 277 11.00 -4.83 -24.47
N VAL A 278 10.42 -4.88 -23.26
CA VAL A 278 9.92 -3.67 -22.56
C VAL A 278 11.02 -2.78 -22.04
N ASN A 279 12.27 -3.26 -22.01
CA ASN A 279 13.45 -2.44 -21.70
C ASN A 279 13.51 -1.15 -22.53
N ASN A 280 13.01 -1.23 -23.77
CA ASN A 280 13.01 -0.12 -24.72
C ASN A 280 11.59 0.38 -25.05
N VAL A 281 10.64 0.27 -24.12
CA VAL A 281 9.25 0.74 -24.23
C VAL A 281 9.02 1.92 -23.28
N VAL A 282 8.29 2.95 -23.72
CA VAL A 282 7.87 4.05 -22.84
C VAL A 282 6.82 3.55 -21.86
N LEU A 283 6.97 3.89 -20.58
CA LEU A 283 6.07 3.45 -19.49
C LEU A 283 5.98 1.92 -19.44
N ALA A 284 7.14 1.24 -19.44
CA ALA A 284 7.23 -0.22 -19.44
C ALA A 284 6.37 -0.92 -18.37
N GLN A 285 6.15 -0.29 -17.22
CA GLN A 285 5.28 -0.82 -16.15
C GLN A 285 3.81 -0.92 -16.56
N GLU A 286 3.32 -0.03 -17.42
CA GLU A 286 1.98 -0.10 -18.01
C GLU A 286 1.86 -1.21 -19.07
N VAL A 287 2.94 -1.92 -19.38
CA VAL A 287 2.99 -2.92 -20.47
C VAL A 287 3.35 -4.31 -19.96
N TYR A 288 4.37 -4.41 -19.11
CA TYR A 288 4.99 -5.70 -18.73
C TYR A 288 3.99 -6.70 -18.13
N PHE A 289 3.37 -6.37 -16.99
CA PHE A 289 2.47 -7.30 -16.30
C PHE A 289 1.23 -7.64 -17.14
N HIS A 290 0.66 -6.64 -17.82
CA HIS A 290 -0.51 -6.77 -18.68
C HIS A 290 -0.24 -7.73 -19.84
N THR A 291 0.86 -7.51 -20.55
CA THR A 291 1.25 -8.35 -21.68
C THR A 291 1.60 -9.76 -21.20
N LEU A 292 2.32 -9.88 -20.08
CA LEU A 292 2.72 -11.18 -19.56
C LEU A 292 1.53 -12.04 -19.14
N ILE A 293 0.61 -11.49 -18.34
CA ILE A 293 -0.52 -12.25 -17.82
C ILE A 293 -1.46 -12.71 -18.94
N CYS A 294 -1.70 -11.86 -19.94
CA CYS A 294 -2.60 -12.15 -21.03
C CYS A 294 -2.04 -13.09 -22.10
N ASN A 295 -0.71 -13.19 -22.23
CA ASN A 295 -0.08 -14.14 -23.14
C ASN A 295 0.31 -15.45 -22.43
N THR A 296 -0.03 -15.63 -21.15
CA THR A 296 0.28 -16.87 -20.42
C THR A 296 -1.00 -17.67 -20.14
N GLN A 297 -1.08 -18.87 -20.73
CA GLN A 297 -2.27 -19.73 -20.67
C GLN A 297 -2.73 -20.04 -19.24
N GLU A 298 -1.80 -20.19 -18.30
CA GLU A 298 -2.07 -20.46 -16.88
C GLU A 298 -2.78 -19.30 -16.17
N PHE A 299 -2.45 -18.04 -16.52
CA PHE A 299 -2.88 -16.87 -15.78
C PHE A 299 -3.90 -15.99 -16.49
N LYS A 300 -4.08 -16.12 -17.81
CA LYS A 300 -5.00 -15.27 -18.58
C LYS A 300 -6.44 -15.26 -18.05
N ASN A 301 -6.89 -16.39 -17.48
CA ASN A 301 -8.24 -16.51 -16.93
C ASN A 301 -8.38 -16.06 -15.47
N THR A 302 -7.29 -15.56 -14.88
CA THR A 302 -7.24 -15.10 -13.48
C THR A 302 -7.35 -13.59 -13.36
N THR A 303 -7.45 -12.88 -14.48
CA THR A 303 -7.48 -11.42 -14.51
C THR A 303 -8.85 -10.86 -14.12
N VAL A 304 -8.84 -9.87 -13.26
CA VAL A 304 -9.96 -8.96 -12.98
C VAL A 304 -9.62 -7.61 -13.60
N ASN A 305 -10.38 -7.17 -14.60
CA ASN A 305 -10.10 -5.97 -15.39
C ASN A 305 -10.48 -4.67 -14.64
N LYS A 306 -9.89 -4.49 -13.46
CA LYS A 306 -10.02 -3.36 -12.54
C LYS A 306 -8.74 -3.29 -11.70
N ASP A 307 -8.24 -2.09 -11.40
CA ASP A 307 -7.08 -1.89 -10.52
C ASP A 307 -7.44 -1.48 -9.08
N LEU A 308 -8.74 -1.37 -8.79
CA LEU A 308 -9.33 -0.91 -7.53
C LEU A 308 -8.85 0.49 -7.07
N ARG A 309 -8.42 1.35 -8.01
CA ARG A 309 -7.97 2.72 -7.73
C ARG A 309 -8.90 3.77 -8.31
N TYR A 310 -9.21 4.78 -7.48
CA TYR A 310 -9.86 6.00 -7.94
C TYR A 310 -8.81 7.01 -8.41
N MET A 311 -8.97 7.50 -9.64
CA MET A 311 -8.12 8.52 -10.26
C MET A 311 -9.00 9.49 -11.04
N VAL A 312 -8.63 10.77 -11.04
CA VAL A 312 -9.26 11.80 -11.88
C VAL A 312 -8.22 12.26 -12.91
N TRP A 313 -8.62 12.27 -14.18
CA TRP A 313 -7.75 12.64 -15.30
C TRP A 313 -8.21 13.94 -15.94
N ASP A 314 -7.25 14.69 -16.50
CA ASP A 314 -7.54 15.74 -17.47
C ASP A 314 -8.24 15.16 -18.72
N ASN A 315 -8.90 16.02 -19.51
CA ASN A 315 -9.39 15.67 -20.83
C ASN A 315 -8.74 16.57 -21.91
N PRO A 316 -7.86 16.04 -22.77
CA PRO A 316 -7.39 14.65 -22.83
C PRO A 316 -6.47 14.28 -21.65
N PRO A 317 -6.35 12.98 -21.29
CA PRO A 317 -5.48 12.55 -20.20
C PRO A 317 -4.02 12.93 -20.42
N LYS A 318 -3.40 13.54 -19.41
CA LYS A 318 -1.95 13.78 -19.36
C LYS A 318 -1.21 12.56 -18.84
N MET A 319 0.11 12.70 -18.61
CA MET A 319 0.98 11.62 -18.12
C MET A 319 0.65 11.14 -16.71
N GLU A 320 0.08 12.00 -15.87
CA GLU A 320 -0.31 11.69 -14.50
C GLU A 320 -1.73 12.17 -14.21
N PRO A 321 -2.46 11.51 -13.31
CA PRO A 321 -3.76 11.97 -12.86
C PRO A 321 -3.62 13.28 -12.07
N LEU A 322 -4.73 14.01 -11.97
CA LEU A 322 -4.84 15.23 -11.18
C LEU A 322 -4.63 14.95 -9.69
N PHE A 323 -4.14 15.97 -8.99
CA PHE A 323 -4.07 15.94 -7.53
C PHE A 323 -5.47 16.03 -6.93
N LEU A 324 -5.84 14.99 -6.20
CA LEU A 324 -7.09 14.91 -5.46
C LEU A 324 -7.03 15.80 -4.23
N ASN A 325 -8.12 16.52 -3.99
CA ASN A 325 -8.29 17.40 -2.84
C ASN A 325 -9.71 17.25 -2.25
N LYS A 326 -10.08 18.14 -1.32
CA LYS A 326 -11.39 18.10 -0.63
C LYS A 326 -12.60 18.08 -1.58
N SER A 327 -12.54 18.74 -2.74
CA SER A 327 -13.66 18.78 -3.67
C SER A 327 -13.97 17.41 -4.29
N ASN A 328 -12.99 16.52 -4.34
CA ASN A 328 -13.16 15.16 -4.86
C ASN A 328 -13.64 14.16 -3.80
N TYR A 329 -13.77 14.57 -2.53
CA TYR A 329 -13.97 13.66 -1.41
C TYR A 329 -15.20 12.76 -1.54
N ASP A 330 -16.35 13.34 -1.89
CA ASP A 330 -17.60 12.56 -1.97
C ASP A 330 -17.57 11.56 -3.14
N GLN A 331 -17.01 11.96 -4.28
CA GLN A 331 -16.83 11.08 -5.43
C GLN A 331 -15.84 9.94 -5.11
N MET A 332 -14.74 10.23 -4.41
CA MET A 332 -13.81 9.20 -3.93
C MET A 332 -14.51 8.16 -3.05
N VAL A 333 -15.28 8.60 -2.06
CA VAL A 333 -16.02 7.73 -1.13
C VAL A 333 -17.00 6.82 -1.88
N GLN A 334 -17.75 7.40 -2.83
CA GLN A 334 -18.80 6.73 -3.58
C GLN A 334 -18.26 5.80 -4.68
N SER A 335 -17.02 5.97 -5.11
CA SER A 335 -16.41 5.21 -6.21
C SER A 335 -16.37 3.69 -6.01
N GLY A 336 -16.43 3.22 -4.76
CA GLY A 336 -16.22 1.81 -4.42
C GLY A 336 -14.77 1.33 -4.54
N ALA A 337 -13.82 2.21 -4.88
CA ALA A 337 -12.41 1.87 -4.96
C ALA A 337 -11.79 1.57 -3.58
N ALA A 338 -10.75 0.73 -3.56
CA ALA A 338 -9.99 0.42 -2.37
C ALA A 338 -8.93 1.48 -2.07
N PHE A 339 -8.38 2.11 -3.10
CA PHE A 339 -7.34 3.13 -3.01
C PHE A 339 -7.66 4.34 -3.90
N ALA A 340 -7.00 5.46 -3.67
CA ALA A 340 -7.09 6.64 -4.53
C ALA A 340 -5.72 7.27 -4.78
N ARG A 341 -5.57 7.96 -5.92
CA ARG A 341 -4.38 8.75 -6.25
C ARG A 341 -4.64 9.85 -7.30
N GLN A 342 -3.82 10.90 -7.38
CA GLN A 342 -2.67 11.18 -6.50
C GLN A 342 -2.96 12.28 -5.49
N PHE A 343 -2.33 12.21 -4.32
CA PHE A 343 -2.47 13.23 -3.28
C PHE A 343 -1.22 14.09 -3.16
N ALA A 344 -1.40 15.39 -2.97
CA ALA A 344 -0.31 16.29 -2.67
C ALA A 344 0.21 16.04 -1.25
N LYS A 345 1.47 16.39 -1.01
CA LYS A 345 2.08 16.26 0.33
C LYS A 345 1.29 17.10 1.34
N ASN A 346 0.83 16.46 2.41
CA ASN A 346 0.05 17.09 3.49
C ASN A 346 -1.27 17.74 3.03
N ASP A 347 -1.87 17.27 1.93
CA ASP A 347 -3.19 17.74 1.54
C ASP A 347 -4.21 17.44 2.67
N PRO A 348 -5.05 18.41 3.10
CA PRO A 348 -5.97 18.19 4.21
C PRO A 348 -7.05 17.15 3.92
N VAL A 349 -7.26 16.74 2.66
CA VAL A 349 -8.14 15.63 2.32
C VAL A 349 -7.64 14.31 2.93
N LEU A 350 -6.33 14.15 3.14
CA LEU A 350 -5.76 12.98 3.80
C LEU A 350 -6.23 12.87 5.26
N ASP A 351 -6.36 14.00 5.95
CA ASP A 351 -6.89 14.06 7.32
C ASP A 351 -8.39 13.75 7.34
N MET A 352 -9.12 14.13 6.29
CA MET A 352 -10.52 13.74 6.10
C MET A 352 -10.65 12.23 5.91
N ILE A 353 -9.79 11.62 5.09
CA ILE A 353 -9.79 10.17 4.89
C ILE A 353 -9.46 9.45 6.20
N ASP A 354 -8.41 9.88 6.91
CA ASP A 354 -8.01 9.29 8.20
C ASP A 354 -9.14 9.34 9.24
N SER A 355 -9.79 10.49 9.38
CA SER A 355 -10.83 10.70 10.39
C SER A 355 -12.17 10.08 10.01
N LYS A 356 -12.60 10.22 8.76
CA LYS A 356 -13.96 9.83 8.33
C LYS A 356 -14.05 8.41 7.79
N ILE A 357 -13.01 7.90 7.12
CA ILE A 357 -12.98 6.55 6.54
C ILE A 357 -12.18 5.59 7.45
N LEU A 358 -10.94 5.92 7.79
CA LEU A 358 -10.05 4.99 8.50
C LEU A 358 -10.20 5.03 10.02
N LYS A 359 -10.96 6.01 10.53
CA LYS A 359 -11.21 6.24 11.97
C LYS A 359 -9.93 6.25 12.81
N ARG A 360 -8.87 6.86 12.30
CA ARG A 360 -7.53 6.89 12.94
C ARG A 360 -6.99 8.31 13.08
N SER A 361 -6.00 8.46 13.95
CA SER A 361 -5.09 9.62 13.92
C SER A 361 -3.92 9.34 12.97
N GLY A 362 -3.43 10.35 12.24
CA GLY A 362 -2.38 10.17 11.23
C GLY A 362 -1.11 9.45 11.69
N ASN A 363 -0.74 9.59 12.98
CA ASN A 363 0.47 9.01 13.57
C ASN A 363 0.27 7.62 14.20
N ARG A 364 -0.88 6.96 13.99
CA ARG A 364 -1.16 5.63 14.54
C ARG A 364 -1.66 4.66 13.48
N PRO A 365 -1.42 3.35 13.63
CA PRO A 365 -2.03 2.34 12.77
C PRO A 365 -3.55 2.48 12.70
N THR A 366 -4.13 2.12 11.56
CA THR A 366 -5.58 1.96 11.43
C THR A 366 -6.10 0.92 12.41
N LEU A 367 -7.21 1.21 13.08
CA LEU A 367 -7.82 0.32 14.06
C LEU A 367 -8.40 -0.92 13.36
N GLY A 368 -8.07 -2.12 13.88
CA GLY A 368 -8.70 -3.39 13.49
C GLY A 368 -9.19 -4.16 14.71
N ALA A 369 -9.80 -5.33 14.51
CA ALA A 369 -10.33 -6.17 15.58
C ALA A 369 -9.22 -6.66 16.53
N TRP A 370 -8.00 -6.74 16.00
CA TRP A 370 -6.80 -7.12 16.74
C TRP A 370 -6.36 -6.09 17.79
N CYS A 371 -6.83 -4.83 17.75
CA CYS A 371 -6.43 -3.79 18.70
C CYS A 371 -7.33 -3.80 19.95
N THR A 372 -6.77 -4.09 21.12
CA THR A 372 -7.54 -4.32 22.36
C THR A 372 -7.25 -3.35 23.51
N ALA A 373 -6.24 -2.48 23.39
CA ALA A 373 -5.97 -1.53 24.47
C ALA A 373 -7.16 -0.57 24.67
N ARG A 374 -7.46 -0.23 25.93
CA ARG A 374 -8.51 0.74 26.25
C ARG A 374 -8.19 2.08 25.59
N THR A 375 -9.16 2.61 24.84
CA THR A 375 -9.04 3.94 24.23
C THR A 375 -8.91 5.01 25.31
N GLY A 376 -7.76 5.66 25.36
CA GLY A 376 -7.49 6.86 26.15
C GLY A 376 -6.76 7.89 25.32
N TRP A 377 -6.78 9.16 25.73
CA TRP A 377 -6.15 10.27 24.98
C TRP A 377 -4.67 10.00 24.63
N PHE A 378 -3.92 9.37 25.54
CA PHE A 378 -2.48 9.14 25.39
C PHE A 378 -2.10 7.69 25.05
N VAL A 379 -3.07 6.77 25.00
CA VAL A 379 -2.79 5.34 24.81
C VAL A 379 -3.16 4.93 23.38
N ASP A 380 -2.22 4.33 22.66
CA ASP A 380 -2.49 3.74 21.35
C ASP A 380 -3.36 2.47 21.52
N PRO A 381 -4.57 2.41 20.95
CA PRO A 381 -5.43 1.22 21.02
C PRO A 381 -4.77 -0.05 20.48
N CYS A 382 -3.79 0.09 19.59
CA CYS A 382 -3.04 -1.02 19.00
C CYS A 382 -1.70 -1.31 19.72
N SER A 383 -1.50 -0.72 20.92
CA SER A 383 -0.36 -1.05 21.80
C SER A 383 -0.52 -2.37 22.56
N GLN A 384 -1.76 -2.85 22.68
CA GLN A 384 -2.11 -4.20 23.13
C GLN A 384 -2.97 -4.83 22.05
N TRP A 385 -2.82 -6.14 21.86
CA TRP A 385 -3.52 -6.86 20.83
C TRP A 385 -3.97 -8.24 21.29
N ASP A 386 -4.93 -8.77 20.56
CA ASP A 386 -5.48 -10.13 20.72
C ASP A 386 -5.32 -10.90 19.40
N ASP A 387 -6.18 -11.89 19.16
CA ASP A 387 -6.11 -12.73 17.98
C ASP A 387 -6.18 -11.94 16.65
N VAL A 388 -5.04 -11.92 15.95
CA VAL A 388 -4.84 -11.28 14.64
C VAL A 388 -5.45 -12.06 13.48
N ASN A 389 -6.02 -13.24 13.74
CA ASN A 389 -6.67 -14.11 12.74
C ASN A 389 -8.19 -13.91 12.67
N VAL A 390 -8.77 -13.10 13.56
CA VAL A 390 -10.22 -12.84 13.56
C VAL A 390 -10.50 -11.58 12.75
N LEU A 391 -11.18 -11.73 11.61
CA LEU A 391 -11.72 -10.60 10.86
C LEU A 391 -13.13 -10.28 11.33
N ARG A 392 -13.46 -8.99 11.45
CA ARG A 392 -14.82 -8.55 11.84
C ARG A 392 -15.38 -7.57 10.81
N PRO A 393 -16.18 -8.04 9.85
CA PRO A 393 -16.73 -7.16 8.84
C PRO A 393 -17.89 -6.30 9.35
N GLY A 394 -17.81 -4.99 9.12
CA GLY A 394 -18.96 -4.09 9.16
C GLY A 394 -19.91 -4.27 7.97
N LYS A 395 -21.04 -3.54 7.98
CA LYS A 395 -22.06 -3.60 6.91
C LYS A 395 -21.50 -3.21 5.54
N GLN A 396 -20.67 -2.16 5.45
CA GLN A 396 -20.06 -1.77 4.17
C GLN A 396 -18.98 -2.75 3.72
N GLY A 397 -18.32 -3.45 4.64
CA GLY A 397 -17.43 -4.57 4.33
C GLY A 397 -18.14 -5.65 3.52
N LYS A 398 -19.35 -6.04 3.91
CA LYS A 398 -20.18 -7.01 3.17
C LYS A 398 -20.62 -6.47 1.81
N LYS A 399 -21.00 -5.20 1.72
CA LYS A 399 -21.33 -4.56 0.43
C LYS A 399 -20.14 -4.55 -0.53
N PHE A 400 -18.93 -4.31 -0.01
CA PHE A 400 -17.70 -4.36 -0.80
C PHE A 400 -17.36 -5.78 -1.24
N GLU A 401 -17.57 -6.78 -0.38
CA GLU A 401 -17.47 -8.20 -0.71
C GLU A 401 -18.40 -8.57 -1.88
N GLU A 402 -19.68 -8.19 -1.81
CA GLU A 402 -20.66 -8.40 -2.89
C GLU A 402 -20.22 -7.72 -4.19
N SER A 403 -19.74 -6.47 -4.11
CA SER A 403 -19.23 -5.76 -5.29
C SER A 403 -18.02 -6.46 -5.91
N LEU A 404 -17.16 -7.06 -5.10
CA LEU A 404 -15.98 -7.79 -5.55
C LEU A 404 -16.36 -9.11 -6.23
N LYS A 405 -17.34 -9.84 -5.66
CA LYS A 405 -17.91 -11.05 -6.25
C LYS A 405 -18.56 -10.76 -7.59
N ASN A 406 -19.42 -9.74 -7.67
CA ASN A 406 -20.04 -9.34 -8.93
C ASN A 406 -18.99 -8.97 -9.99
N MET A 407 -17.93 -8.25 -9.61
CA MET A 407 -16.82 -7.96 -10.53
C MET A 407 -16.13 -9.21 -11.06
N ILE A 408 -16.08 -10.31 -10.31
CA ILE A 408 -15.49 -11.59 -10.74
C ILE A 408 -16.50 -12.41 -11.55
N ASP A 409 -17.78 -12.41 -11.16
CA ASP A 409 -18.84 -13.17 -11.82
C ASP A 409 -19.20 -12.59 -13.19
N ASP A 410 -19.25 -11.25 -13.31
CA ASP A 410 -19.43 -10.55 -14.60
C ASP A 410 -18.33 -10.93 -15.60
N LEU A 411 -17.13 -11.25 -15.12
CA LEU A 411 -16.01 -11.73 -15.94
C LEU A 411 -16.11 -13.20 -16.33
N GLY A 412 -16.88 -14.02 -15.58
CA GLY A 412 -17.22 -15.38 -15.98
C GLY A 412 -18.32 -15.45 -17.05
N SER A 413 -19.15 -14.40 -17.11
CA SER A 413 -20.26 -14.25 -18.06
C SER A 413 -19.82 -13.67 -19.41
N GLU A 414 -18.87 -12.73 -19.43
CA GLU A 414 -18.27 -12.24 -20.67
C GLU A 414 -16.99 -13.02 -21.00
N SER A 415 -16.93 -13.67 -22.16
CA SER A 415 -15.74 -14.37 -22.70
C SER A 415 -14.54 -13.46 -23.03
N LYS A 416 -14.36 -12.32 -22.34
CA LYS A 416 -13.50 -11.20 -22.74
C LYS A 416 -12.29 -10.89 -21.85
N GLN A 417 -11.80 -11.85 -21.07
CA GLN A 417 -10.50 -11.69 -20.41
C GLN A 417 -9.38 -11.72 -21.44
N CYS A 418 -8.48 -10.73 -21.41
CA CYS A 418 -7.34 -10.66 -22.31
C CYS A 418 -7.70 -10.73 -23.81
N ILE A 419 -8.78 -10.05 -24.22
CA ILE A 419 -9.12 -9.87 -25.64
C ILE A 419 -8.28 -8.80 -26.31
#